data_AF-A0A831TEE6-F1
#
_entry.id   AF-A0A831TEE6-F1
#
_cell.length_a   1.000
_cell.length_b   1.000
_cell.length_c   1.000
_cell.angle_alpha   90.00
_cell.angle_beta   90.00
_cell.angle_gamma   90.00
#
_symmetry.space_group_name_H-M   'P 1'
#
loop_
_entity.id
_entity.type
_entity.pdbx_description
1 polymer ?
#
loop_
_entity_poly.entity_id
_entity_poly.type
_entity_poly.pdbx_seq_one_letter_code
_entity_poly.pdbx_strand_id
1 'polypeptide(L)'
;MEIRHLREWRLKRGYGLREFARLVDLSPNTLVELEAGRSRGYGRTWRKVAAALGIEPEQIAEYRTATGLGAGDGGAAGAGGGSGSPAPGPDSPAEPQA
;
A
#
# COMPACT_ATOMS: atom_id res chain seq x y z
N MET A 1 -18.73 4.65 -9.07
CA MET A 1 -17.39 4.64 -8.44
C MET A 1 -16.57 3.56 -9.12
N GLU A 2 -15.49 3.93 -9.82
CA GLU A 2 -14.63 2.97 -10.52
C GLU A 2 -13.67 2.31 -9.52
N ILE A 3 -13.64 0.97 -9.48
CA ILE A 3 -12.77 0.17 -8.62
C ILE A 3 -11.76 -0.56 -9.52
N ARG A 4 -10.47 -0.51 -9.17
CA ARG A 4 -9.40 -1.20 -9.91
C ARG A 4 -8.30 -1.69 -8.98
N HIS A 5 -7.45 -2.56 -9.50
CA HIS A 5 -6.21 -2.96 -8.84
C HIS A 5 -5.27 -1.75 -8.65
N LEU A 6 -4.52 -1.76 -7.55
CA LEU A 6 -3.54 -0.73 -7.24
C LEU A 6 -2.55 -0.51 -8.39
N ARG A 7 -2.09 -1.60 -9.00
CA ARG A 7 -1.18 -1.55 -10.15
C ARG A 7 -1.80 -0.83 -11.35
N GLU A 8 -3.07 -1.04 -11.64
CA GLU A 8 -3.76 -0.37 -12.74
C GLU A 8 -3.87 1.13 -12.49
N TRP A 9 -4.24 1.54 -11.28
CA TRP A 9 -4.27 2.96 -10.92
C TRP A 9 -2.91 3.62 -11.07
N ARG A 10 -1.85 2.95 -10.62
CA ARG A 10 -0.47 3.43 -10.77
C ARG A 10 -0.09 3.62 -12.24
N LEU A 11 -0.40 2.63 -13.09
CA LEU A 11 -0.11 2.70 -14.52
C LEU A 11 -0.95 3.75 -15.24
N LYS A 12 -2.22 3.93 -14.87
CA LYS A 12 -3.08 5.02 -15.38
C LYS A 12 -2.53 6.41 -15.08
N ARG A 13 -1.83 6.57 -13.94
CA ARG A 13 -1.12 7.81 -13.58
C ARG A 13 0.27 7.93 -14.20
N GLY A 14 0.73 6.91 -14.93
CA GLY A 14 2.03 6.91 -15.59
C GLY A 14 3.21 6.62 -14.66
N TYR A 15 2.98 6.19 -13.41
CA TYR A 15 4.06 5.99 -12.46
C TYR A 15 4.77 4.63 -12.60
N GLY A 16 6.09 4.65 -12.62
CA GLY A 16 6.91 3.46 -12.46
C GLY A 16 6.85 2.90 -11.03
N LEU A 17 7.19 1.63 -10.82
CA LEU A 17 7.17 1.01 -9.48
C LEU A 17 8.07 1.76 -8.48
N ARG A 18 9.34 1.98 -8.82
CA ARG A 18 10.32 2.64 -7.93
C ARG A 18 10.03 4.12 -7.73
N GLU A 19 9.48 4.77 -8.75
CA GLU A 19 9.05 6.17 -8.69
C GLU A 19 7.88 6.32 -7.73
N PHE A 20 6.82 5.52 -7.93
CA PHE A 20 5.65 5.55 -7.07
C PHE A 20 6.00 5.18 -5.63
N ALA A 21 6.82 4.14 -5.44
CA ALA A 21 7.28 3.74 -4.10
C ALA A 21 7.96 4.90 -3.36
N ARG A 22 8.81 5.68 -4.03
CA ARG A 22 9.42 6.90 -3.46
C ARG A 22 8.38 7.99 -3.19
N LEU A 23 7.46 8.22 -4.13
CA LEU A 23 6.40 9.23 -4.00
C LEU A 23 5.53 8.98 -2.76
N VAL A 24 5.19 7.71 -2.51
CA VAL A 24 4.40 7.30 -1.35
C VAL A 24 5.28 6.88 -0.18
N ASP A 25 6.58 7.14 -0.16
CA ASP A 25 7.48 6.78 0.94
C ASP A 25 7.28 5.33 1.43
N LEU A 26 7.46 4.39 0.51
CA LEU A 26 7.44 2.94 0.73
C LEU A 26 8.65 2.29 0.07
N SER A 27 9.04 1.12 0.57
CA SER A 27 10.00 0.30 -0.17
C SER A 27 9.34 -0.25 -1.45
N PRO A 28 10.10 -0.44 -2.54
CA PRO A 28 9.56 -1.09 -3.75
C PRO A 28 8.97 -2.47 -3.47
N ASN A 29 9.56 -3.22 -2.53
CA ASN A 29 9.06 -4.53 -2.14
C ASN A 29 7.70 -4.43 -1.44
N THR A 30 7.54 -3.48 -0.52
CA THR A 30 6.25 -3.20 0.15
C THR A 30 5.17 -2.85 -0.86
N LEU A 31 5.50 -2.03 -1.88
CA LEU A 31 4.56 -1.70 -2.94
C LEU A 31 4.16 -2.93 -3.77
N VAL A 32 5.10 -3.83 -4.09
CA VAL A 32 4.80 -5.09 -4.79
C VAL A 32 3.90 -6.00 -3.95
N GLU A 33 4.16 -6.12 -2.65
CA GLU A 33 3.31 -6.91 -1.73
C GLU A 33 1.90 -6.33 -1.62
N LEU A 34 1.76 -4.99 -1.63
CA LEU A 34 0.47 -4.31 -1.65
C LEU A 34 -0.26 -4.52 -2.99
N GLU A 35 0.43 -4.38 -4.13
CA GLU A 35 -0.14 -4.61 -5.46
C GLU A 35 -0.58 -6.05 -5.68
N ALA A 36 0.10 -7.01 -5.03
CA ALA A 36 -0.26 -8.42 -5.09
C ALA A 36 -1.31 -8.84 -4.05
N GLY A 37 -1.75 -7.92 -3.18
CA GLY A 37 -2.67 -8.23 -2.08
C GLY A 37 -2.11 -9.17 -1.01
N ARG A 38 -0.79 -9.39 -0.99
CA ARG A 38 -0.09 -10.24 0.00
C ARG A 38 0.13 -9.54 1.33
N SER A 39 0.14 -8.21 1.32
CA SER A 39 0.16 -7.39 2.53
C SER A 39 -1.20 -6.74 2.76
N ARG A 40 -1.72 -6.89 3.99
CA ARG A 40 -2.92 -6.15 4.43
C ARG A 40 -2.67 -4.64 4.45
N GLY A 41 -1.41 -4.22 4.61
CA GLY A 41 -1.03 -2.82 4.79
C GLY A 41 -1.62 -2.19 6.05
N TYR A 42 -1.13 -1.01 6.41
CA TYR A 42 -1.75 -0.19 7.47
C TYR A 42 -2.76 0.78 6.82
N GLY A 43 -3.84 1.10 7.52
CA GLY A 43 -4.84 2.07 7.01
C GLY A 43 -4.24 3.43 6.64
N ARG A 44 -3.17 3.86 7.32
CA ARG A 44 -2.41 5.06 6.97
C ARG A 44 -1.69 4.92 5.62
N THR A 45 -1.14 3.74 5.32
CA THR A 45 -0.46 3.45 4.06
C THR A 45 -1.44 3.56 2.89
N TRP A 46 -2.63 2.96 3.02
CA TRP A 46 -3.65 3.03 1.99
C TRP A 46 -4.13 4.45 1.69
N ARG A 47 -4.32 5.28 2.73
CA ARG A 47 -4.62 6.71 2.55
C ARG A 47 -3.51 7.47 1.81
N LYS A 48 -2.25 7.21 2.14
CA LYS A 48 -1.09 7.82 1.45
C LYS A 48 -1.03 7.41 -0.02
N VAL A 49 -1.23 6.13 -0.30
CA VAL A 49 -1.27 5.57 -1.66
C VAL A 49 -2.42 6.16 -2.48
N ALA A 50 -3.63 6.17 -1.92
CA ALA A 50 -4.82 6.69 -2.58
C ALA A 50 -4.69 8.20 -2.86
N ALA A 51 -4.17 8.98 -1.90
CA ALA A 51 -3.92 10.41 -2.06
C ALA A 51 -2.92 10.70 -3.20
N ALA A 52 -1.81 9.95 -3.29
CA ALA A 52 -0.86 10.08 -4.39
C ALA A 52 -1.45 9.70 -5.76
N LEU A 53 -2.44 8.80 -5.76
CA LEU A 53 -3.20 8.41 -6.94
C LEU A 53 -4.43 9.30 -7.17
N GLY A 54 -4.68 10.32 -6.33
CA GLY A 54 -5.85 11.20 -6.41
C GLY A 54 -7.19 10.46 -6.48
N ILE A 55 -7.34 9.41 -5.68
CA ILE A 55 -8.55 8.58 -5.55
C ILE A 55 -8.83 8.31 -4.06
N GLU A 56 -10.00 7.75 -3.77
CA GLU A 56 -10.31 7.24 -2.44
C GLU A 56 -9.76 5.81 -2.23
N PRO A 57 -9.36 5.41 -1.00
CA PRO A 57 -8.87 4.07 -0.71
C PRO A 57 -9.83 2.96 -1.15
N GLU A 58 -11.14 3.17 -1.03
CA GLU A 58 -12.19 2.23 -1.40
C GLU A 58 -12.27 1.97 -2.91
N GLN A 59 -11.60 2.79 -3.73
CA GLN A 59 -11.45 2.57 -5.17
C GLN A 59 -10.30 1.60 -5.52
N ILE A 60 -9.51 1.20 -4.52
CA ILE A 60 -8.42 0.23 -4.65
C ILE A 60 -8.94 -1.15 -4.24
N ALA A 61 -8.88 -2.12 -5.16
CA ALA A 61 -9.39 -3.47 -4.94
C ALA A 61 -8.73 -4.15 -3.74
N GLU A 62 -7.41 -4.05 -3.61
CA GLU A 62 -6.63 -4.68 -2.54
C GLU A 62 -6.96 -4.07 -1.17
N TYR A 63 -7.27 -2.77 -1.11
CA TYR A 63 -7.74 -2.14 0.12
C TYR A 63 -9.09 -2.72 0.56
N ARG A 64 -10.03 -2.91 -0.37
CA ARG A 64 -11.35 -3.50 -0.08
C ARG A 64 -11.22 -4.93 0.45
N THR A 65 -10.34 -5.72 -0.14
CA THR A 65 -10.02 -7.07 0.34
C THR A 65 -9.37 -7.02 1.72
N ALA A 66 -8.38 -6.14 1.91
CA ALA A 66 -7.68 -5.98 3.18
C ALA A 66 -8.57 -5.45 4.32
N THR A 67 -9.67 -4.76 4.02
CA THR A 67 -10.57 -4.18 5.04
C THR A 67 -11.89 -4.93 5.20
N GLY A 68 -12.15 -5.94 4.37
CA GLY A 68 -13.43 -6.65 4.36
C GLY A 68 -14.58 -5.86 3.69
N LEU A 69 -14.32 -4.69 3.12
CA LEU A 69 -15.29 -3.90 2.36
C LEU A 69 -15.67 -4.54 1.01
N GLY A 70 -14.89 -5.52 0.55
CA GLY A 70 -15.15 -6.27 -0.69
C GLY A 70 -16.20 -7.37 -0.54
N ALA A 71 -16.51 -7.82 0.67
CA ALA A 71 -17.44 -8.90 0.94
C ALA A 71 -18.80 -8.34 1.39
N GLY A 72 -19.68 -8.09 0.43
CA GLY A 72 -21.11 -8.04 0.71
C GLY A 72 -21.58 -9.46 1.01
N ASP A 73 -22.06 -9.65 2.24
CA ASP A 73 -22.92 -10.74 2.72
C ASP A 73 -22.36 -12.17 2.72
N GLY A 74 -21.95 -12.63 3.92
CA GLY A 74 -21.98 -14.05 4.28
C GLY A 74 -20.63 -14.71 4.61
N GLY A 75 -20.32 -14.80 5.91
CA GLY A 75 -19.84 -16.04 6.52
C GLY A 75 -18.38 -16.50 6.30
N ALA A 76 -17.61 -16.37 7.39
CA ALA A 76 -16.67 -17.36 7.93
C ALA A 76 -15.28 -17.61 7.31
N ALA A 77 -14.31 -17.60 8.24
CA ALA A 77 -13.09 -18.39 8.32
C ALA A 77 -11.90 -18.03 7.41
N GLY A 78 -10.76 -17.73 8.04
CA GLY A 78 -9.47 -17.81 7.36
C GLY A 78 -8.36 -17.02 8.04
N ALA A 79 -7.61 -17.68 8.91
CA ALA A 79 -6.47 -17.15 9.64
C ALA A 79 -5.29 -16.71 8.74
N GLY A 80 -4.47 -15.80 9.30
CA GLY A 80 -3.13 -15.46 8.83
C GLY A 80 -2.83 -13.98 9.14
N GLY A 81 -2.21 -13.59 10.26
CA GLY A 81 -1.03 -14.18 10.85
C GLY A 81 0.21 -13.64 10.13
N GLY A 82 0.69 -12.46 10.51
CA GLY A 82 1.87 -11.85 9.92
C GLY A 82 2.28 -10.59 10.68
N SER A 83 3.09 -10.78 11.71
CA SER A 83 3.68 -9.75 12.57
C SER A 83 4.30 -8.62 11.74
N GLY A 84 3.70 -7.43 11.82
CA GLY A 84 4.35 -6.20 11.41
C GLY A 84 5.41 -5.83 12.45
N SER A 85 6.65 -6.31 12.25
CA SER A 85 7.79 -5.69 12.92
C SER A 85 7.99 -4.26 12.36
N PRO A 86 8.31 -3.29 13.21
CA PRO A 86 8.37 -1.88 12.84
C PRO A 86 9.58 -1.60 11.95
N ALA A 87 9.38 -0.73 10.96
CA ALA A 87 10.47 -0.06 10.28
C ALA A 87 11.24 0.80 11.30
N PRO A 88 12.57 0.67 11.46
CA PRO A 88 13.35 1.71 12.11
C PRO A 88 13.36 2.95 11.20
N GLY A 89 12.98 4.09 11.77
CA GLY A 89 12.97 5.38 11.08
C GLY A 89 14.38 5.85 10.67
N PRO A 90 14.48 6.82 9.76
CA PRO A 90 15.75 7.42 9.35
C PRO A 90 16.12 8.57 10.30
N ASP A 91 17.36 8.62 10.80
CA ASP A 91 18.14 9.87 10.93
C ASP A 91 19.54 9.60 11.51
N SER A 92 20.57 9.80 10.70
CA SER A 92 21.92 10.13 11.19
C SER A 92 22.66 10.84 10.05
N PRO A 93 22.89 12.16 10.13
CA PRO A 93 23.82 12.84 9.25
C PRO A 93 25.25 12.44 9.61
N ALA A 94 26.05 12.11 8.60
CA ALA A 94 27.48 11.88 8.74
C ALA A 94 28.18 13.23 9.00
N GLU A 95 28.79 13.37 10.19
CA GLU A 95 29.79 14.40 10.44
C GLU A 95 31.07 14.11 9.65
N PRO A 96 31.75 15.15 9.11
CA PRO A 96 33.04 15.00 8.45
C PRO A 96 34.17 14.89 9.48
N GLN A 97 35.07 13.91 9.32
CA GLN A 97 36.31 13.88 10.07
C GLN A 97 37.37 14.78 9.42
N ALA A 98 38.10 15.45 10.31
CA ALA A 98 39.06 16.54 10.09
C ALA A 98 40.31 16.16 9.29
#